data_AF-A0A371AYY7-F1
#
_entry.id   AF-A0A371AYY7-F1
#
_cell.length_a   1.000
_cell.length_b   1.000
_cell.length_c   1.000
_cell.angle_alpha   90.00
_cell.angle_beta   90.00
_cell.angle_gamma   90.00
#
_symmetry.space_group_name_H-M   'P 1'
#
loop_
_entity.id
_entity.type
_entity.pdbx_description
1 polymer ?
#
loop_
_entity_poly.entity_id
_entity_poly.type
_entity_poly.pdbx_seq_one_letter_code
_entity_poly.pdbx_strand_id
1 'polypeptide(L)'
;MVNYNAELNRTRTLKYADSPADNPLKGFVGNRGTGSHSDFPLSLEYAPMPLGSLIVGERQYDWSLLEAYLDEIVSYRRQSIVSFYMDFPNKSIGKNDIPKYLIDKGVEIKEYIIDGLLNTDKEITCYSPDYNNPLVWEMAHDFIKALAQKYDGDSRIAQI
;
A
#
# COMPACT_ATOMS: atom_id res chain seq x y z
N MET A 1 -42.20 -17.19 -29.95
CA MET A 1 -41.03 -16.34 -30.26
C MET A 1 -41.14 -15.09 -29.39
N VAL A 2 -40.28 -14.96 -28.38
CA VAL A 2 -40.29 -13.81 -27.46
C VAL A 2 -39.34 -12.77 -28.03
N ASN A 3 -39.86 -11.56 -28.30
CA ASN A 3 -39.08 -10.43 -28.80
C ASN A 3 -38.14 -9.94 -27.70
N TYR A 4 -36.85 -10.21 -27.90
CA TYR A 4 -35.77 -9.79 -27.02
C TYR A 4 -35.12 -8.56 -27.61
N ASN A 5 -35.70 -7.36 -27.44
CA ASN A 5 -35.03 -6.11 -27.80
C ASN A 5 -35.70 -4.90 -27.14
N ALA A 6 -35.01 -4.32 -26.15
CA ALA A 6 -34.80 -2.88 -25.93
C ALA A 6 -34.79 -2.48 -24.44
N GLU A 7 -33.71 -2.77 -23.69
CA GLU A 7 -33.38 -2.01 -22.46
C GLU A 7 -31.84 -1.86 -22.24
N LEU A 8 -31.05 -1.80 -23.32
CA LEU A 8 -29.62 -1.46 -23.23
C LEU A 8 -29.38 -0.06 -23.79
N ASN A 9 -29.77 0.98 -23.04
CA ASN A 9 -29.20 2.33 -23.11
C ASN A 9 -29.78 3.22 -22.00
N ARG A 10 -29.37 2.98 -20.75
CA ARG A 10 -29.55 3.97 -19.67
C ARG A 10 -28.33 4.87 -19.60
N THR A 11 -28.17 5.76 -20.56
CA THR A 11 -27.20 6.84 -20.46
C THR A 11 -27.74 7.86 -19.46
N ARG A 12 -27.06 8.03 -18.32
CA ARG A 12 -27.41 9.07 -17.34
C ARG A 12 -26.58 10.31 -17.62
N THR A 13 -27.24 11.40 -17.99
CA THR A 13 -26.60 12.71 -18.03
C THR A 13 -26.41 13.21 -16.60
N LEU A 14 -25.15 13.23 -16.14
CA LEU A 14 -24.80 13.81 -14.85
C LEU A 14 -24.78 15.34 -15.01
N LYS A 15 -25.48 16.04 -14.11
CA LYS A 15 -25.33 17.50 -14.00
C LYS A 15 -24.04 17.78 -13.23
N TYR A 16 -23.21 18.67 -13.76
CA TYR A 16 -22.07 19.19 -13.00
C TYR A 16 -22.58 19.79 -11.69
N ALA A 17 -21.96 19.39 -10.59
CA ALA A 17 -22.12 19.97 -9.28
C ALA A 17 -20.73 20.04 -8.65
N ASP A 18 -20.49 21.10 -7.87
CA ASP A 18 -19.27 21.18 -7.10
C ASP A 18 -19.15 19.97 -6.18
N SER A 19 -17.93 19.44 -6.07
CA SER A 19 -17.66 18.47 -5.02
C SER A 19 -17.98 19.10 -3.67
N PRO A 20 -18.50 18.33 -2.69
CA PRO A 20 -18.39 18.75 -1.30
C PRO A 20 -16.96 19.21 -1.04
N ALA A 21 -16.80 20.42 -0.48
CA ALA A 21 -15.50 20.99 -0.14
C ALA A 21 -14.73 20.08 0.83
N ASP A 22 -15.47 19.33 1.64
CA ASP A 22 -14.97 18.48 2.71
C ASP A 22 -14.89 17.00 2.33
N ASN A 23 -14.65 16.64 1.05
CA ASN A 23 -14.34 15.24 0.76
C ASN A 23 -12.87 14.99 1.15
N PRO A 24 -12.61 14.30 2.28
CA PRO A 24 -11.25 14.17 2.78
C PRO A 24 -10.36 13.31 1.86
N LEU A 25 -10.98 12.49 1.00
CA LEU A 25 -10.31 11.62 0.03
C LEU A 25 -10.08 12.30 -1.34
N LYS A 26 -10.04 13.64 -1.40
CA LYS A 26 -9.78 14.38 -2.63
C LYS A 26 -8.54 15.27 -2.51
N GLY A 27 -7.85 15.41 -3.63
CA GLY A 27 -6.72 16.30 -3.81
C GLY A 27 -5.48 15.56 -4.27
N PHE A 28 -4.34 16.26 -4.24
CA PHE A 28 -3.10 15.71 -4.77
C PHE A 28 -2.39 14.82 -3.75
N VAL A 29 -1.79 13.75 -4.27
CA VAL A 29 -1.04 12.76 -3.50
C VAL A 29 0.45 13.02 -3.65
N GLY A 30 1.14 13.27 -2.53
CA GLY A 30 2.59 13.30 -2.47
C GLY A 30 3.16 11.93 -2.09
N ASN A 31 4.45 11.69 -2.32
CA ASN A 31 5.13 10.53 -1.72
C ASN A 31 5.47 10.82 -0.25
N ARG A 32 5.56 9.77 0.57
CA ARG A 32 6.08 9.88 1.93
C ARG A 32 7.43 10.59 1.97
N GLY A 33 7.59 11.52 2.90
CA GLY A 33 8.83 12.29 3.07
C GLY A 33 8.92 13.54 2.19
N THR A 34 7.88 13.85 1.41
CA THR A 34 7.74 15.17 0.78
C THR A 34 7.46 16.29 1.81
N GLY A 35 7.12 15.92 3.06
CA GLY A 35 7.04 16.81 4.23
C GLY A 35 6.14 18.03 4.05
N SER A 36 6.34 19.06 4.88
CA SER A 36 5.73 20.39 4.70
C SER A 36 6.33 21.21 3.55
N HIS A 37 7.28 20.64 2.80
CA HIS A 37 8.19 21.34 1.88
C HIS A 37 7.62 21.55 0.47
N SER A 38 6.33 21.36 0.27
CA SER A 38 5.70 21.70 -0.99
C SER A 38 4.89 22.98 -0.85
N ASP A 39 5.25 24.01 -1.64
CA ASP A 39 4.35 25.13 -1.98
C ASP A 39 3.07 24.63 -2.71
N PHE A 40 3.00 23.32 -2.98
CA PHE A 40 1.91 22.62 -3.62
C PHE A 40 0.90 22.07 -2.59
N PRO A 41 -0.42 22.27 -2.80
CA PRO A 41 -1.46 21.86 -1.84
C PRO A 41 -1.74 20.36 -1.90
N LEU A 42 -0.92 19.57 -1.19
CA LEU A 42 -1.11 18.13 -1.01
C LEU A 42 -2.06 17.84 0.16
N SER A 43 -3.10 17.03 -0.07
CA SER A 43 -4.04 16.54 0.95
C SER A 43 -3.85 15.07 1.30
N LEU A 44 -3.17 14.32 0.42
CA LEU A 44 -2.91 12.89 0.58
C LEU A 44 -1.41 12.60 0.49
N GLU A 45 -0.99 11.53 1.15
CA GLU A 45 0.38 11.04 1.10
C GLU A 45 0.44 9.53 0.88
N TYR A 46 1.18 9.10 -0.13
CA TYR A 46 1.41 7.69 -0.46
C TYR A 46 2.62 7.15 0.31
N ALA A 47 2.40 6.11 1.09
CA ALA A 47 3.43 5.46 1.90
C ALA A 47 3.52 3.96 1.58
N PRO A 48 4.51 3.53 0.78
CA PRO A 48 4.85 2.12 0.69
C PRO A 48 5.55 1.68 1.99
N MET A 49 5.13 0.55 2.56
CA MET A 49 5.68 -0.03 3.79
C MET A 49 6.03 -1.51 3.61
N PRO A 50 7.26 -1.92 3.96
CA PRO A 50 7.66 -3.32 3.85
C PRO A 50 7.03 -4.15 4.97
N LEU A 51 6.35 -5.25 4.63
CA LEU A 51 5.71 -6.13 5.61
C LEU A 51 6.71 -6.72 6.61
N GLY A 52 7.96 -6.92 6.22
CA GLY A 52 9.03 -7.38 7.11
C GLY A 52 9.36 -6.42 8.27
N SER A 53 8.98 -5.14 8.17
CA SER A 53 9.10 -4.17 9.27
C SER A 53 7.87 -4.12 10.19
N LEU A 54 6.74 -4.72 9.78
CA LEU A 54 5.51 -4.73 10.58
C LEU A 54 5.22 -6.10 11.17
N ILE A 55 5.61 -7.19 10.50
CA ILE A 55 5.33 -8.55 10.94
C ILE A 55 6.59 -9.17 11.53
N VAL A 56 6.67 -9.16 12.85
CA VAL A 56 7.83 -9.62 13.63
C VAL A 56 7.76 -11.10 14.00
N GLY A 57 6.61 -11.75 13.77
CA GLY A 57 6.40 -13.17 13.99
C GLY A 57 5.03 -13.62 13.51
N GLU A 58 4.74 -14.91 13.65
CA GLU A 58 3.42 -15.44 13.32
C GLU A 58 2.34 -14.78 14.18
N ARG A 59 1.46 -14.02 13.52
CA ARG A 59 0.39 -13.23 14.16
C ARG A 59 0.91 -12.23 15.21
N GLN A 60 2.14 -11.76 15.05
CA GLN A 60 2.80 -10.79 15.92
C GLN A 60 3.22 -9.58 15.08
N TYR A 61 2.79 -8.40 15.51
CA TYR A 61 2.89 -7.18 14.72
C TYR A 61 3.53 -6.05 15.53
N ASP A 62 4.51 -5.37 14.94
CA ASP A 62 5.02 -4.09 15.41
C ASP A 62 4.43 -2.98 14.54
N TRP A 63 3.51 -2.23 15.15
CA TRP A 63 2.80 -1.14 14.48
C TRP A 63 3.53 0.20 14.59
N SER A 64 4.66 0.25 15.30
CA SER A 64 5.34 1.51 15.64
C SER A 64 5.73 2.32 14.41
N LEU A 65 6.16 1.65 13.33
CA LEU A 65 6.49 2.32 12.06
C LEU A 65 5.27 3.00 11.42
N LEU A 66 4.11 2.32 11.42
CA LEU A 66 2.88 2.83 10.86
C LEU A 66 2.32 3.96 11.74
N GLU A 67 2.27 3.78 13.05
CA GLU A 67 1.79 4.81 13.98
C GLU A 67 2.63 6.09 13.90
N ALA A 68 3.97 5.97 13.93
CA ALA A 68 4.84 7.13 13.84
C ALA A 68 4.63 7.90 12.53
N TYR A 69 4.40 7.20 11.42
CA TYR A 69 4.08 7.81 10.15
C TYR A 69 2.69 8.48 10.14
N LEU A 70 1.68 7.82 10.67
CA LEU A 70 0.32 8.37 10.73
C LEU A 70 0.27 9.62 11.61
N ASP A 71 1.04 9.66 12.70
CA ASP A 71 1.18 10.84 13.55
C ASP A 71 1.92 11.99 12.84
N GLU A 72 2.93 11.65 12.04
CA GLU A 72 3.66 12.63 11.22
C GLU A 72 2.73 13.34 10.22
N ILE A 73 1.94 12.59 9.43
CA ILE A 73 1.10 13.19 8.38
C ILE A 73 -0.06 14.02 8.94
N VAL A 74 -0.54 13.70 10.15
CA VAL A 74 -1.55 14.51 10.84
C VAL A 74 -1.01 15.91 11.13
N SER A 75 0.28 16.04 11.46
CA SER A 75 0.93 17.34 11.64
C SER A 75 0.90 18.21 10.38
N TYR A 76 0.80 17.57 9.20
CA TYR A 76 0.66 18.22 7.90
C TYR A 76 -0.80 18.35 7.42
N ARG A 77 -1.78 17.91 8.23
CA ARG A 77 -3.21 17.85 7.87
C ARG A 77 -3.48 17.01 6.61
N ARG A 78 -2.76 15.90 6.46
CA ARG A 78 -2.93 14.95 5.36
C ARG A 78 -3.50 13.62 5.84
N GLN A 79 -4.11 12.88 4.92
CA GLN A 79 -4.42 11.46 5.10
C GLN A 79 -3.50 10.59 4.26
N SER A 80 -3.43 9.29 4.57
CA SER A 80 -2.52 8.37 3.88
C SER A 80 -3.19 7.40 2.93
N ILE A 81 -2.51 7.15 1.80
CA ILE A 81 -2.63 5.91 1.05
C ILE A 81 -1.46 5.01 1.48
N VAL A 82 -1.73 3.96 2.25
CA VAL A 82 -0.70 3.04 2.76
C VAL A 82 -0.67 1.79 1.89
N SER A 83 0.48 1.47 1.30
CA SER A 83 0.63 0.25 0.49
C SER A 83 1.64 -0.70 1.12
N PHE A 84 1.24 -1.93 1.40
CA PHE A 84 2.11 -2.94 2.00
C PHE A 84 2.75 -3.82 0.93
N TYR A 85 4.03 -4.14 1.09
CA TYR A 85 4.77 -4.93 0.10
C TYR A 85 5.74 -5.93 0.73
N MET A 86 6.04 -7.00 -0.02
CA MET A 86 7.17 -7.90 0.20
C MET A 86 8.17 -7.87 -0.96
N ASP A 87 7.76 -7.30 -2.10
CA ASP A 87 8.54 -7.14 -3.32
C ASP A 87 8.15 -5.79 -3.94
N PHE A 88 9.14 -4.93 -4.20
CA PHE A 88 8.95 -3.54 -4.64
C PHE A 88 10.12 -3.06 -5.55
N PRO A 89 10.02 -3.31 -6.87
CA PRO A 89 11.11 -3.04 -7.80
C PRO A 89 11.44 -1.52 -7.83
N ASN A 90 12.65 -1.15 -7.37
CA ASN A 90 13.39 0.13 -7.52
C ASN A 90 14.16 0.56 -6.27
N LYS A 91 13.84 -0.01 -5.11
CA LYS A 91 14.67 0.15 -3.93
C LYS A 91 15.66 -1.01 -3.88
N SER A 92 16.80 -0.79 -3.22
CA SER A 92 17.61 -1.89 -2.71
C SER A 92 16.78 -2.65 -1.69
N ILE A 93 15.85 -3.47 -2.18
CA ILE A 93 15.03 -4.34 -1.35
C ILE A 93 15.97 -5.36 -0.81
N GLY A 94 16.17 -5.28 0.50
CA GLY A 94 16.79 -6.37 1.21
C GLY A 94 15.78 -7.47 1.41
N LYS A 95 16.27 -8.69 1.55
CA LYS A 95 15.53 -9.83 2.10
C LYS A 95 14.74 -9.51 3.39
N ASN A 96 15.10 -8.43 4.09
CA ASN A 96 14.45 -7.92 5.30
C ASN A 96 13.06 -7.28 5.07
N ASP A 97 12.68 -6.98 3.83
CA ASP A 97 11.33 -6.47 3.53
C ASP A 97 10.27 -7.59 3.54
N ILE A 98 10.72 -8.84 3.54
CA ILE A 98 9.90 -10.04 3.68
C ILE A 98 9.89 -10.43 5.17
N PRO A 99 8.72 -10.75 5.77
CA PRO A 99 8.66 -11.21 7.16
C PRO A 99 9.63 -12.35 7.46
N LYS A 100 10.59 -12.10 8.36
CA LYS A 100 11.67 -13.04 8.65
C LYS A 100 11.17 -14.44 9.05
N TYR A 101 10.05 -14.51 9.77
CA TYR A 101 9.51 -15.79 10.22
C TYR A 101 9.03 -16.69 9.06
N LEU A 102 8.66 -16.13 7.90
CA LEU A 102 8.33 -16.92 6.70
C LEU A 102 9.58 -17.60 6.16
N ILE A 103 10.69 -16.86 6.12
CA ILE A 103 12.00 -17.36 5.71
C ILE A 103 12.45 -18.48 6.66
N ASP A 104 12.30 -18.26 7.97
CA ASP A 104 12.67 -19.24 8.99
C ASP A 104 11.78 -20.51 8.94
N LYS A 105 10.52 -20.38 8.47
CA LYS A 105 9.62 -21.51 8.18
C LYS A 105 9.89 -22.19 6.83
N GLY A 106 10.90 -21.75 6.08
CA GLY A 106 11.32 -22.37 4.82
C GLY A 106 10.56 -21.90 3.58
N VAL A 107 9.89 -20.74 3.63
CA VAL A 107 9.37 -20.10 2.41
C VAL A 107 10.54 -19.74 1.50
N GLU A 108 10.50 -20.24 0.26
CA GLU A 108 11.51 -19.94 -0.74
C GLU A 108 11.47 -18.46 -1.12
N ILE A 109 12.65 -17.85 -1.19
CA ILE A 109 12.82 -16.48 -1.66
C ILE A 109 13.57 -16.53 -2.99
N LYS A 110 12.89 -16.12 -4.05
CA LYS A 110 13.48 -15.99 -5.38
C LYS A 110 14.24 -14.68 -5.48
N GLU A 111 15.53 -14.79 -5.78
CA GLU A 111 16.35 -13.66 -6.20
C GLU A 111 16.16 -13.41 -7.70
N TYR A 112 16.05 -12.14 -8.09
CA TYR A 112 16.00 -11.73 -9.49
C TYR A 112 16.69 -10.39 -9.69
N ILE A 113 17.18 -10.15 -10.90
CA ILE A 113 17.88 -8.91 -11.26
C ILE A 113 16.98 -8.09 -12.17
N ILE A 114 16.86 -6.80 -11.87
CA ILE A 114 16.26 -5.83 -12.78
C ILE A 114 17.38 -4.96 -13.33
N ASP A 115 17.42 -4.86 -14.66
CA ASP A 115 18.33 -3.99 -15.40
C ASP A 115 17.56 -2.78 -15.99
N GLY A 116 18.22 -1.63 -16.11
CA GLY A 116 17.69 -0.42 -16.74
C GLY A 116 16.61 0.32 -15.94
N LEU A 117 16.38 -0.03 -14.68
CA LEU A 117 15.38 0.64 -13.85
C LEU A 117 15.86 2.07 -13.48
N LEU A 118 14.94 3.03 -13.52
CA LEU A 118 15.18 4.47 -13.23
C LEU A 118 16.20 5.19 -14.14
N ASN A 119 16.38 4.73 -15.39
CA ASN A 119 17.41 5.25 -16.31
C ASN A 119 18.83 5.16 -15.72
N THR A 120 19.08 4.15 -14.90
CA THR A 120 20.41 3.85 -14.37
C THR A 120 20.94 2.60 -15.04
N ASP A 121 22.21 2.60 -15.47
CA ASP A 121 22.92 1.42 -15.99
C ASP A 121 23.31 0.44 -14.87
N LYS A 122 22.47 0.32 -13.82
CA LYS A 122 22.75 -0.46 -12.63
C LYS A 122 21.79 -1.63 -12.53
N GLU A 123 22.37 -2.82 -12.42
CA GLU A 123 21.65 -4.01 -12.00
C GLU A 123 21.22 -3.87 -10.54
N ILE A 124 19.93 -4.10 -10.28
CA ILE A 124 19.36 -4.11 -8.92
C ILE A 124 18.92 -5.53 -8.60
N THR A 125 19.55 -6.13 -7.59
CA THR A 125 19.11 -7.40 -7.01
C THR A 125 17.83 -7.16 -6.20
N CYS A 126 16.80 -7.95 -6.51
CA CYS A 126 15.49 -7.92 -5.87
C CYS A 126 15.14 -9.30 -5.33
N TYR A 127 14.19 -9.34 -4.39
CA TYR A 127 13.76 -10.56 -3.71
C TYR A 127 12.24 -10.66 -3.74
N SER A 128 11.74 -11.86 -4.03
CA SER A 128 10.31 -12.16 -4.07
C SER A 128 10.04 -13.44 -3.30
N PRO A 129 9.08 -13.49 -2.36
CA PRO A 129 8.66 -14.75 -1.77
C PRO A 129 7.94 -15.62 -2.81
N ASP A 130 7.96 -16.93 -2.64
CA ASP A 130 7.10 -17.81 -3.43
C ASP A 130 5.62 -17.56 -3.07
N TYR A 131 4.93 -16.79 -3.91
CA TYR A 131 3.50 -16.50 -3.77
C TYR A 131 2.60 -17.73 -3.99
N ASN A 132 3.13 -18.88 -4.40
CA ASN A 132 2.36 -20.14 -4.40
C ASN A 132 2.43 -20.85 -3.05
N ASN A 133 3.31 -20.43 -2.14
CA ASN A 133 3.44 -21.03 -0.83
C ASN A 133 2.24 -20.63 0.06
N PRO A 134 1.50 -21.60 0.62
CA PRO A 134 0.32 -21.31 1.43
C PRO A 134 0.62 -20.47 2.68
N LEU A 135 1.83 -20.55 3.24
CA LEU A 135 2.23 -19.75 4.40
C LEU A 135 2.23 -18.24 4.10
N VAL A 136 2.49 -17.85 2.85
CA VAL A 136 2.44 -16.45 2.42
C VAL A 136 1.00 -15.94 2.42
N TRP A 137 0.06 -16.77 1.95
CA TRP A 137 -1.36 -16.42 1.95
C TRP A 137 -1.98 -16.42 3.35
N GLU A 138 -1.61 -17.38 4.20
CA GLU A 138 -2.02 -17.41 5.61
C GLU A 138 -1.54 -16.16 6.34
N MET A 139 -0.27 -15.77 6.13
CA MET A 139 0.29 -14.53 6.64
C MET A 139 -0.51 -13.31 6.18
N ALA A 140 -0.75 -13.17 4.87
CA ALA A 140 -1.44 -12.01 4.31
C ALA A 140 -2.86 -11.89 4.88
N HIS A 141 -3.57 -13.01 4.95
CA HIS A 141 -4.92 -13.06 5.52
C HIS A 141 -4.94 -12.68 7.01
N ASP A 142 -4.03 -13.22 7.82
CA ASP A 142 -3.97 -12.90 9.24
C ASP A 142 -3.53 -11.44 9.48
N PHE A 143 -2.59 -10.93 8.68
CA PHE A 143 -2.19 -9.52 8.70
C PHE A 143 -3.36 -8.60 8.36
N ILE A 144 -4.10 -8.85 7.27
CA ILE A 144 -5.27 -8.03 6.89
C ILE A 144 -6.31 -8.03 8.01
N LYS A 145 -6.55 -9.16 8.68
CA LYS A 145 -7.46 -9.23 9.83
C LYS A 145 -6.98 -8.37 10.99
N ALA A 146 -5.71 -8.45 11.36
CA ALA A 146 -5.15 -7.66 12.46
C ALA A 146 -5.12 -6.16 12.13
N LEU A 147 -4.77 -5.83 10.89
CA LEU A 147 -4.79 -4.47 10.35
C LEU A 147 -6.21 -3.88 10.42
N ALA A 148 -7.22 -4.60 9.89
CA ALA A 148 -8.61 -4.17 9.96
C ALA A 148 -9.09 -4.03 11.41
N GLN A 149 -8.79 -5.01 12.28
CA GLN A 149 -9.17 -4.93 13.69
C GLN A 149 -8.60 -3.69 14.40
N LYS A 150 -7.39 -3.26 14.03
CA LYS A 150 -6.71 -2.13 14.66
C LYS A 150 -7.02 -0.77 14.04
N TYR A 151 -7.21 -0.72 12.73
CA TYR A 151 -7.26 0.54 11.95
C TYR A 151 -8.56 0.77 11.18
N ASP A 152 -9.53 -0.15 11.25
CA ASP A 152 -10.84 0.12 10.65
C ASP A 152 -11.46 1.40 11.26
N GLY A 153 -11.85 2.32 10.38
CA GLY A 153 -12.34 3.65 10.77
C GLY A 153 -11.26 4.66 11.19
N ASP A 154 -9.97 4.35 11.11
CA ASP A 154 -8.90 5.33 11.40
C ASP A 154 -8.90 6.45 10.35
N SER A 155 -9.28 7.66 10.78
CA SER A 155 -9.40 8.83 9.89
C SER A 155 -8.08 9.31 9.29
N ARG A 156 -6.93 8.81 9.78
CA ARG A 156 -5.60 9.13 9.22
C ARG A 156 -5.35 8.34 7.93
N ILE A 157 -6.06 7.23 7.71
CA ILE A 157 -5.91 6.36 6.53
C ILE A 157 -7.07 6.61 5.57
N ALA A 158 -6.72 7.06 4.36
CA ALA A 158 -7.64 7.26 3.25
C ALA A 158 -7.86 5.97 2.45
N GLN A 159 -6.79 5.20 2.24
CA GLN A 159 -6.81 3.98 1.44
C GLN A 159 -5.66 3.04 1.85
N ILE A 160 -5.90 1.73 1.68
CA ILE A 160 -4.91 0.67 1.74
C ILE A 160 -4.86 -0.05 0.38
#